data_AF-A0A1R0ZZA2-F1
#
_entry.id   AF-A0A1R0ZZA2-F1
#
_cell.length_a   1.000
_cell.length_b   1.000
_cell.length_c   1.000
_cell.angle_alpha   90.00
_cell.angle_beta   90.00
_cell.angle_gamma   90.00
#
_symmetry.space_group_name_H-M   'P 1'
#
loop_
_entity.id
_entity.type
_entity.pdbx_description
1 polymer ?
#
loop_
_entity_poly.entity_id
_entity_poly.type
_entity_poly.pdbx_seq_one_letter_code
_entity_poly.pdbx_strand_id
1 'polypeptide(L)'
;MSHCDRCRGEIQTMYIKSERPYEGGLLVVTDVPAEVCGCEEGQQILLGDGAMIAGYAKHLASLNIVGKVEVSLNDLKGKYTIQDFVSKSVSPA
;
A
#
# COMPACT_ATOMS: atom_id res chain seq x y z
N MET A 1 15.85 2.15 -19.68
CA MET A 1 16.04 2.31 -18.22
C MET A 1 15.33 3.61 -17.84
N SER A 2 14.52 3.59 -16.79
CA SER A 2 13.78 4.78 -16.37
C SER A 2 14.69 5.65 -15.51
N HIS A 3 14.77 6.94 -15.84
CA HIS A 3 15.53 7.92 -15.06
C HIS A 3 14.55 8.82 -14.30
N CYS A 4 14.87 9.17 -13.07
CA CYS A 4 14.01 10.08 -12.31
C CYS A 4 14.15 11.52 -12.82
N ASP A 5 13.04 12.20 -13.12
CA ASP A 5 13.05 13.56 -13.66
C ASP A 5 13.73 14.59 -12.74
N ARG A 6 13.66 14.39 -11.41
CA ARG A 6 14.35 15.23 -10.41
C ARG A 6 15.84 14.92 -10.30
N CYS A 7 16.14 13.63 -10.28
CA CYS A 7 17.37 13.05 -9.74
C CYS A 7 18.36 12.67 -10.85
N ARG A 8 17.88 12.45 -12.08
CA ARG A 8 18.53 11.81 -13.25
C ARG A 8 19.19 10.45 -13.00
N GLY A 9 19.35 10.06 -11.73
CA GLY A 9 19.69 8.73 -11.29
C GLY A 9 18.71 7.69 -11.80
N GLU A 10 19.20 6.46 -11.84
CA GLU A 10 18.46 5.29 -12.29
C GLU A 10 17.35 4.98 -11.28
N ILE A 11 16.13 4.80 -11.78
CA ILE A 11 15.04 4.27 -10.98
C ILE A 11 15.27 2.77 -10.84
N GLN A 12 15.41 2.30 -9.61
CA GLN A 12 15.50 0.88 -9.29
C GLN A 12 14.18 0.42 -8.68
N THR A 13 13.62 -0.68 -9.20
CA THR A 13 12.49 -1.35 -8.55
C THR A 13 13.03 -2.21 -7.42
N MET A 14 12.62 -1.94 -6.19
CA MET A 14 12.98 -2.73 -5.01
C MET A 14 11.75 -3.12 -4.20
N TYR A 15 11.84 -4.21 -3.45
CA TYR A 15 10.78 -4.65 -2.54
C TYR A 15 11.00 -4.02 -1.17
N ILE A 16 9.99 -3.30 -0.68
CA ILE A 16 10.00 -2.62 0.62
C ILE A 16 8.96 -3.20 1.57
N LYS A 17 9.09 -2.84 2.84
CA LYS A 17 7.99 -2.88 3.80
C LYS A 17 7.25 -1.54 3.77
N SER A 18 5.93 -1.58 3.71
CA SER A 18 5.05 -0.41 3.84
C SER A 18 4.32 -0.49 5.18
N GLU A 19 4.62 0.45 6.08
CA GLU A 19 3.96 0.55 7.37
C GLU A 19 2.82 1.56 7.30
N ARG A 20 1.64 1.17 7.79
CA ARG A 20 0.44 2.00 7.76
C ARG A 20 -0.32 1.92 9.09
N PRO A 21 -0.35 3.00 9.89
CA PRO A 21 -1.16 3.03 11.10
C PRO A 21 -2.66 3.02 10.73
N TYR A 22 -3.46 2.41 11.59
CA TYR A 22 -4.91 2.39 11.49
C TYR A 22 -5.54 2.42 12.90
N GLU A 23 -6.85 2.64 12.99
CA GLU A 23 -7.52 2.71 14.29
C GLU A 23 -7.45 1.36 15.02
N GLY A 24 -6.73 1.35 16.15
CA GLY A 24 -6.44 0.15 16.94
C GLY A 24 -5.10 -0.53 16.64
N GLY A 25 -4.32 -0.13 15.63
CA GLY A 25 -3.13 -0.90 15.27
C GLY A 25 -2.18 -0.35 14.21
N LEU A 26 -1.26 -1.22 13.80
CA LEU A 26 -0.28 -0.99 12.74
C LEU A 26 -0.33 -2.13 11.73
N LEU A 27 -0.63 -1.81 10.48
CA LEU A 27 -0.51 -2.72 9.35
C LEU A 27 0.92 -2.61 8.79
N VAL A 28 1.62 -3.73 8.66
CA VAL A 28 2.90 -3.84 7.98
C VAL A 28 2.72 -4.73 6.76
N VAL A 29 2.88 -4.16 5.57
CA VAL A 29 2.78 -4.92 4.32
C VAL A 29 4.19 -5.16 3.77
N THR A 30 4.56 -6.42 3.61
CA THR A 30 5.85 -6.83 3.05
C THR A 30 5.76 -6.99 1.53
N ASP A 31 6.93 -7.05 0.88
CA ASP A 31 7.06 -7.39 -0.54
C ASP A 31 6.31 -6.42 -1.47
N VAL A 32 6.22 -5.15 -1.05
CA VAL A 32 5.61 -4.07 -1.84
C VAL A 32 6.64 -3.60 -2.87
N PRO A 33 6.36 -3.69 -4.19
CA PRO A 33 7.25 -3.13 -5.20
C PRO A 33 7.18 -1.60 -5.14
N ALA A 34 8.33 -0.98 -4.96
CA ALA A 34 8.50 0.47 -5.03
C ALA A 34 9.60 0.82 -6.03
N GLU A 35 9.36 1.86 -6.80
CA GLU A 35 10.37 2.54 -7.59
C GLU A 35 11.14 3.50 -6.67
N VAL A 36 12.48 3.45 -6.71
CA VAL A 36 13.35 4.26 -5.84
C VAL A 36 14.45 4.91 -6.69
N CYS A 37 14.55 6.25 -6.65
CA CYS A 37 15.79 6.95 -7.03
C CYS A 37 16.68 7.14 -5.81
N GLY A 38 17.98 7.28 -6.02
CA GLY A 38 18.94 7.62 -4.96
C GLY A 38 18.82 9.03 -4.38
N CYS A 39 17.83 9.83 -4.80
CA CYS A 39 17.44 11.06 -4.09
C CYS A 39 16.41 10.75 -2.99
N GLU A 40 16.48 11.47 -1.88
CA GLU A 40 15.72 11.18 -0.64
C GLU A 40 14.18 11.13 -0.81
N GLU A 41 13.62 11.77 -1.83
CA GLU A 41 12.18 11.78 -2.14
C GLU A 41 11.76 10.71 -3.18
N GLY A 42 12.67 9.82 -3.59
CA GLY A 42 12.53 8.99 -4.78
C GLY A 42 11.64 7.75 -4.64
N GLN A 43 11.11 7.45 -3.45
CA GLN A 43 10.40 6.19 -3.16
C GLN A 43 8.90 6.28 -3.49
N GLN A 44 8.51 5.68 -4.62
CA GLN A 44 7.12 5.65 -5.10
C GLN A 44 6.58 4.22 -5.15
N ILE A 45 5.49 3.97 -4.42
CA ILE A 45 4.70 2.74 -4.52
C ILE A 45 3.65 2.95 -5.63
N LEU A 46 3.39 1.92 -6.43
CA LEU A 46 2.32 1.95 -7.43
C LEU A 46 0.98 2.35 -6.79
N LEU A 47 0.25 3.29 -7.41
CA LEU A 47 -0.97 3.87 -6.83
C LEU A 47 -2.02 2.82 -6.44
N GLY A 48 -2.18 1.76 -7.26
CA GLY A 48 -3.08 0.64 -6.96
C GLY A 48 -2.69 -0.17 -5.72
N ASP A 49 -1.38 -0.34 -5.50
CA ASP A 49 -0.84 -1.08 -4.35
C ASP A 49 -0.99 -0.23 -3.08
N GLY A 50 -0.67 1.07 -3.15
CA GLY A 50 -0.95 2.02 -2.09
C GLY A 50 -2.43 2.12 -1.72
N ALA A 51 -3.33 2.03 -2.71
CA ALA A 51 -4.78 2.00 -2.51
C ALA A 51 -5.26 0.69 -1.86
N MET A 52 -4.70 -0.46 -2.25
CA MET A 52 -5.00 -1.75 -1.62
C MET A 52 -4.56 -1.79 -0.14
N ILE A 53 -3.35 -1.30 0.16
CA ILE A 53 -2.86 -1.19 1.55
C ILE A 53 -3.73 -0.21 2.36
N ALA A 54 -4.18 0.89 1.75
CA ALA A 54 -5.13 1.82 2.38
C ALA A 54 -6.49 1.18 2.69
N GLY A 55 -7.02 0.41 1.74
CA GLY A 55 -8.28 -0.29 1.86
C GLY A 55 -8.25 -1.34 2.95
N TYR A 56 -7.21 -2.18 2.97
CA TYR A 56 -7.05 -3.22 3.98
C TYR A 56 -6.86 -2.64 5.39
N ALA A 57 -6.10 -1.55 5.55
CA ALA A 57 -5.97 -0.84 6.83
C ALA A 57 -7.33 -0.33 7.35
N LYS A 58 -8.19 0.22 6.48
CA LYS A 58 -9.57 0.59 6.84
C LYS A 58 -10.44 -0.62 7.17
N HIS A 59 -10.25 -1.73 6.46
CA HIS A 59 -10.99 -2.97 6.73
C HIS A 59 -10.66 -3.54 8.11
N LEU A 60 -9.37 -3.58 8.49
CA LEU A 60 -8.93 -3.99 9.83
C LEU A 60 -9.54 -3.11 10.94
N ALA A 61 -9.55 -1.79 10.74
CA ALA A 61 -10.23 -0.86 11.66
C ALA A 61 -11.74 -1.16 11.75
N SER A 62 -12.43 -1.38 10.61
CA SER A 62 -13.87 -1.70 10.61
C SER A 62 -14.22 -3.03 11.30
N LEU A 63 -13.26 -3.94 11.38
CA LEU A 63 -13.37 -5.22 12.10
C LEU A 63 -12.89 -5.13 13.57
N ASN A 64 -12.50 -3.95 14.05
CA ASN A 64 -11.95 -3.71 15.40
C ASN A 64 -10.71 -4.57 15.73
N ILE A 65 -9.86 -4.85 14.74
CA ILE A 65 -8.64 -5.66 14.92
C ILE A 65 -7.55 -4.83 15.59
N VAL A 66 -7.30 -5.08 16.87
CA VAL A 66 -6.28 -4.36 17.66
C VAL A 66 -4.90 -5.03 17.53
N GLY A 67 -3.84 -4.24 17.35
CA GLY A 67 -2.45 -4.70 17.40
C GLY A 67 -1.65 -4.54 16.09
N LYS A 68 -0.56 -5.31 15.96
CA LYS A 68 0.25 -5.33 14.73
C LYS A 68 -0.23 -6.45 13.81
N VAL A 69 -0.57 -6.11 12.58
CA VAL A 69 -0.88 -7.07 11.51
C VAL A 69 0.25 -7.03 10.47
N GLU A 70 0.87 -8.17 10.17
CA GLU A 70 1.92 -8.28 9.14
C GLU A 70 1.47 -9.26 8.04
N VAL A 71 1.56 -8.85 6.78
CA VAL A 71 1.04 -9.60 5.61
C VAL A 71 1.83 -9.25 4.35
N SER A 72 1.99 -10.18 3.39
CA SER A 72 2.61 -9.82 2.10
C SER A 72 1.61 -9.14 1.17
N LEU A 73 2.10 -8.28 0.28
CA LEU A 73 1.24 -7.66 -0.74
C LEU A 73 0.64 -8.72 -1.70
N ASN A 74 1.34 -9.82 -1.94
CA ASN A 74 0.85 -10.92 -2.76
C ASN A 74 -0.33 -11.65 -2.09
N ASP A 75 -0.29 -11.88 -0.77
CA ASP A 75 -1.41 -12.45 -0.03
C ASP A 75 -2.64 -11.54 -0.03
N LEU A 76 -2.43 -10.21 0.05
CA LEU A 76 -3.51 -9.23 -0.10
C LEU A 76 -4.13 -9.29 -1.50
N LYS A 77 -3.31 -9.23 -2.55
CA LYS A 77 -3.77 -9.31 -3.96
C LYS A 77 -4.41 -10.66 -4.32
N GLY A 78 -4.01 -11.74 -3.65
CA GLY A 78 -4.59 -13.07 -3.84
C GLY A 78 -5.95 -13.27 -3.16
N LYS A 79 -6.32 -12.43 -2.19
CA LYS A 79 -7.57 -12.54 -1.41
C LYS A 79 -8.54 -11.39 -1.61
N TYR A 80 -8.05 -10.21 -1.99
CA TYR A 80 -8.83 -8.99 -2.09
C TYR A 80 -8.55 -8.26 -3.41
N THR A 81 -9.52 -7.47 -3.83
CA THR A 81 -9.39 -6.49 -4.91
C THR A 81 -9.58 -5.08 -4.34
N ILE A 82 -9.22 -4.04 -5.09
CA ILE A 82 -9.47 -2.65 -4.66
C ILE A 82 -10.98 -2.39 -4.50
N GLN A 83 -11.83 -3.09 -5.28
CA GLN A 83 -13.29 -2.94 -5.23
C GLN A 83 -13.90 -3.41 -3.89
N ASP A 84 -13.26 -4.36 -3.19
CA ASP A 84 -13.72 -4.83 -1.88
C ASP A 84 -13.55 -3.76 -0.78
N PHE A 85 -12.70 -2.75 -1.03
CA PHE A 85 -12.44 -1.65 -0.11
C PHE A 85 -13.08 -0.32 -0.54
N VAL A 86 -13.49 -0.20 -1.80
CA VAL A 86 -14.30 0.92 -2.29
C VAL A 86 -15.76 0.58 -2.02
N SER A 87 -16.23 0.94 -0.83
CA SER A 87 -17.66 0.85 -0.49
C SER A 87 -18.47 1.45 -1.62
N LYS A 88 -19.37 0.65 -2.23
CA LYS A 88 -20.40 1.20 -3.13
C LYS A 88 -21.14 2.26 -2.33
N SER A 89 -20.98 3.52 -2.72
CA SER A 89 -21.83 4.60 -2.24
C SER A 89 -23.25 4.25 -2.65
N VAL A 90 -24.03 3.74 -1.70
CA VAL A 90 -25.46 3.54 -1.88
C VAL A 90 -26.02 4.94 -2.08
N SER A 91 -26.40 5.26 -3.32
CA SER A 91 -27.08 6.52 -3.62
C SER A 91 -28.30 6.64 -2.71
N PRO A 92 -28.53 7.79 -2.05
CA PRO A 92 -29.80 8.02 -1.38
C PRO A 92 -30.93 7.92 -2.41
N ALA A 93 -32.03 7.29 -2.01
CA ALA A 93 -33.24 7.08 -2.81
C ALA A 93 -34.01 8.38 -3.07
#